data_AF-A0A896T7D9-F1
#
_entry.id   AF-A0A896T7D9-F1
#
_cell.length_a   1.000
_cell.length_b   1.000
_cell.length_c   1.000
_cell.angle_alpha   90.00
_cell.angle_beta   90.00
_cell.angle_gamma   90.00
#
_symmetry.space_group_name_H-M   'P 1'
#
loop_
_entity.id
_entity.type
_entity.pdbx_description
1 polymer ?
#
loop_
_entity_poly.entity_id
_entity_poly.type
_entity_poly.pdbx_seq_one_letter_code
_entity_poly.pdbx_strand_id
1 'polypeptide(L)' 'MNTKNKIKGYRNMLGKTQSEMAKELNISSQSYYNKENGYVSFKDEEKIIIKKMLIPHFPKITIEDIFF' A
#
# COMPACT_ATOMS: atom_id res chain seq x y z
N MET A 1 11.60 11.12 -13.70
CA MET A 1 12.52 10.42 -12.76
C MET A 1 11.69 9.43 -11.98
N ASN A 2 11.99 8.13 -12.16
CA ASN A 2 11.16 7.03 -11.70
C ASN A 2 11.34 6.85 -10.18
N THR A 3 10.62 7.63 -9.39
CA THR A 3 10.55 7.43 -7.94
C THR A 3 10.04 6.01 -7.71
N LYS A 4 10.88 5.17 -7.10
CA LYS A 4 10.52 3.78 -6.76
C LYS A 4 9.21 3.80 -5.98
N ASN A 5 8.16 3.25 -6.58
CA ASN A 5 6.87 3.11 -5.93
C ASN A 5 6.98 2.06 -4.82
N LYS A 6 7.25 2.51 -3.59
CA LYS A 6 7.41 1.66 -2.39
C LYS A 6 6.17 0.77 -2.19
N ILE A 7 4.97 1.31 -2.39
CA ILE A 7 3.70 0.57 -2.25
C ILE A 7 3.64 -0.62 -3.20
N LYS A 8 3.96 -0.42 -4.48
CA LYS A 8 4.06 -1.51 -5.46
C LYS A 8 5.08 -2.58 -5.04
N GLY A 9 6.21 -2.15 -4.49
CA GLY A 9 7.23 -3.05 -3.94
C GLY A 9 6.70 -3.91 -2.80
N TYR A 10 6.08 -3.29 -1.80
CA TYR A 10 5.47 -4.00 -0.67
C TYR A 10 4.34 -4.93 -1.11
N ARG A 11 3.46 -4.50 -2.02
CA ARG A 11 2.41 -5.34 -2.57
C ARG A 11 2.98 -6.60 -3.24
N ASN A 12 4.01 -6.44 -4.06
CA ASN A 12 4.68 -7.56 -4.72
C ASN A 12 5.35 -8.51 -3.71
N MET A 13 5.98 -7.96 -2.68
CA MET A 13 6.58 -8.76 -1.59
C MET A 13 5.53 -9.59 -0.84
N LEU A 14 4.35 -9.03 -0.62
CA LEU A 14 3.21 -9.73 -0.03
C LEU A 14 2.56 -10.76 -0.99
N GLY A 15 3.03 -10.87 -2.24
CA GLY A 15 2.46 -11.77 -3.24
C GLY A 15 1.06 -11.39 -3.71
N LYS A 16 0.63 -10.14 -3.52
CA LYS A 16 -0.73 -9.68 -3.81
C LYS A 16 -0.82 -8.95 -5.16
N THR A 17 -1.94 -9.16 -5.85
CA THR A 17 -2.38 -8.34 -6.98
C THR A 17 -3.00 -7.02 -6.51
N GLN A 18 -3.17 -6.06 -7.42
CA GLN A 18 -3.85 -4.80 -7.10
C GLN A 18 -5.31 -5.03 -6.67
N SER A 19 -6.00 -6.00 -7.28
CA SER A 19 -7.38 -6.35 -6.93
C SER A 19 -7.50 -7.01 -5.57
N GLU A 20 -6.53 -7.84 -5.17
CA GLU A 20 -6.51 -8.41 -3.82
C GLU A 20 -6.25 -7.33 -2.77
N MET A 21 -5.29 -6.43 -3.00
CA MET A 21 -5.08 -5.30 -2.10
C MET A 21 -6.30 -4.40 -1.98
N ALA A 22 -7.02 -4.16 -3.08
CA ALA A 22 -8.26 -3.39 -3.05
C ALA A 22 -9.33 -4.04 -2.15
N LYS A 23 -9.46 -5.37 -2.21
CA LYS A 23 -10.37 -6.13 -1.33
C LYS A 23 -9.99 -5.99 0.15
N GLU A 24 -8.70 -6.12 0.48
CA GLU A 24 -8.21 -6.00 1.85
C GLU A 24 -8.44 -4.60 2.43
N LEU A 25 -8.39 -3.57 1.58
CA LEU A 25 -8.65 -2.18 1.95
C LEU A 25 -10.12 -1.79 1.85
N ASN A 26 -10.99 -2.73 1.45
CA ASN A 26 -12.41 -2.49 1.20
C ASN A 26 -12.69 -1.31 0.25
N ILE A 27 -11.92 -1.23 -0.84
CA ILE A 27 -12.07 -0.21 -1.91
C ILE A 27 -12.17 -0.87 -3.29
N SER A 28 -12.55 -0.09 -4.30
CA SER A 28 -12.52 -0.58 -5.68
C SER A 28 -11.09 -0.78 -6.20
N SER A 29 -10.91 -1.72 -7.13
CA SER A 29 -9.62 -1.93 -7.83
C SER A 29 -9.12 -0.64 -8.48
N GLN A 30 -10.01 0.19 -9.04
CA GLN A 30 -9.65 1.49 -9.63
C GLN A 30 -9.13 2.47 -8.57
N SER A 31 -9.76 2.50 -7.40
CA SER A 31 -9.30 3.33 -6.29
C SER A 31 -7.89 2.93 -5.85
N TYR A 32 -7.64 1.62 -5.68
CA TYR A 32 -6.30 1.13 -5.34
C TYR A 32 -5.28 1.44 -6.44
N TYR A 33 -5.62 1.21 -7.72
CA TYR A 33 -4.76 1.56 -8.85
C TYR A 33 -4.38 3.05 -8.82
N ASN A 34 -5.35 3.93 -8.63
CA ASN A 34 -5.09 5.37 -8.58
C ASN A 34 -4.18 5.75 -7.42
N LYS A 35 -4.36 5.09 -6.27
CA LYS A 35 -3.54 5.31 -5.07
C LYS A 35 -2.13 4.78 -5.21
N GLU A 36 -1.98 3.55 -5.69
CA GLU A 36 -0.67 2.95 -5.93
C GLU A 36 0.14 3.80 -6.92
N ASN A 37 -0.48 4.28 -8.00
CA ASN A 37 0.22 5.13 -8.98
C ASN A 37 0.43 6.59 -8.52
N GLY A 38 0.00 6.96 -7.30
CA GLY A 38 0.19 8.29 -6.73
C GLY A 38 -0.73 9.37 -7.29
N TYR A 39 -1.77 9.01 -8.05
CA TYR A 39 -2.78 9.96 -8.52
C TYR A 39 -3.68 10.45 -7.37
N VAL A 40 -3.87 9.61 -6.34
CA VAL A 40 -4.69 9.91 -5.15
C VAL A 40 -3.97 9.40 -3.91
N SER A 41 -3.97 10.16 -2.81
CA SER A 41 -3.36 9.69 -1.57
C SER A 41 -4.16 8.55 -0.91
N PHE A 42 -3.48 7.69 -0.17
CA PHE A 42 -4.14 6.76 0.75
C PHE A 42 -4.78 7.51 1.93
N LYS A 43 -5.97 7.10 2.35
CA LYS A 43 -6.63 7.57 3.57
C LYS A 43 -5.92 6.96 4.78
N ASP A 44 -6.06 7.57 5.95
CA ASP A 44 -5.34 7.11 7.14
C ASP A 44 -5.75 5.69 7.57
N GLU A 45 -7.02 5.33 7.43
CA GLU A 45 -7.50 3.96 7.65
C GLU A 45 -6.81 2.94 6.72
N GLU A 46 -6.67 3.29 5.43
CA GLU A 46 -5.99 2.45 4.44
C GLU A 46 -4.50 2.31 4.77
N LYS A 47 -3.85 3.42 5.20
CA LYS A 47 -2.44 3.42 5.63
C LYS A 47 -2.22 2.50 6.83
N ILE A 48 -3.12 2.54 7.81
CA ILE A 48 -3.07 1.67 9.01
C ILE A 48 -3.18 0.20 8.61
N ILE A 49 -4.10 -0.15 7.70
CA ILE A 49 -4.25 -1.53 7.21
C ILE A 49 -2.98 -2.01 6.50
N ILE A 50 -2.42 -1.20 5.59
CA ILE A 50 -1.17 -1.53 4.89
C ILE A 50 -0.03 -1.73 5.88
N LYS A 51 0.11 -0.84 6.89
CA LYS A 51 1.12 -1.01 7.94
C LYS A 51 0.95 -2.32 8.71
N LYS A 52 -0.28 -2.68 9.07
CA LYS A 52 -0.58 -3.95 9.77
C LYS A 52 -0.15 -5.18 8.97
N MET A 53 -0.29 -5.16 7.65
CA MET A 53 0.19 -6.24 6.79
C MET A 53 1.71 -6.35 6.75
N LEU A 54 2.43 -5.25 6.97
CA LEU A 54 3.89 -5.20 6.91
C LEU A 54 4.57 -5.48 8.25
N ILE A 55 3.89 -5.25 9.38
CA ILE A 55 4.43 -5.51 10.74
C ILE A 55 5.05 -6.91 10.89
N PRO A 56 4.46 -8.02 10.39
CA PRO A 56 5.06 -9.35 10.50
C PRO A 56 6.44 -9.48 9.84
N HIS A 57 6.72 -8.67 8.81
CA HIS A 57 7.99 -8.66 8.08
C HIS A 57 8.93 -7.55 8.57
N PHE A 58 8.37 -6.42 9.01
CA PHE A 58 9.10 -5.23 9.45
C PHE A 58 8.49 -4.69 10.76
N PRO A 59 8.84 -5.26 11.92
CA PRO A 59 8.18 -4.91 13.19
C PRO A 59 8.30 -3.44 13.62
N LYS A 60 9.31 -2.72 13.11
CA LYS A 60 9.59 -1.32 13.45
C LYS A 60 9.16 -0.32 12.37
N ILE A 61 8.52 -0.77 11.29
CA ILE A 61 8.16 0.10 10.16
C ILE A 61 7.10 1.15 10.57
N THR A 62 7.30 2.38 10.11
CA THR A 62 6.39 3.52 10.37
C THR A 62 5.55 3.86 9.14
N ILE A 63 4.56 4.74 9.33
CA ILE A 63 3.76 5.25 8.19
C ILE A 63 4.64 6.12 7.29
N GLU A 64 5.54 6.87 7.89
CA GLU A 64 6.57 7.69 7.26
C GLU A 64 7.45 6.85 6.36
N ASP A 65 7.95 5.70 6.82
CA ASP A 65 8.78 4.80 6.01
C ASP A 65 8.06 4.29 4.75
N ILE A 66 6.74 4.06 4.86
CA ILE A 66 5.92 3.46 3.82
C ILE A 66 5.45 4.49 2.79
N PHE A 67 4.95 5.65 3.26
CA PHE A 67 4.20 6.61 2.44
C PHE A 67 4.91 7.94 2.19
N PHE A 68 6.01 8.24 2.90
CA PHE A 68 6.79 9.47 2.78
C PHE A 68 8.28 9.16 2.50
#